data_AF-A0AAD4QBJ5-F1
#
_entry.id   AF-A0AAD4QBJ5-F1
#
_cell.length_a   1.000
_cell.length_b   1.000
_cell.length_c   1.000
_cell.angle_alpha   90.00
_cell.angle_beta   90.00
_cell.angle_gamma   90.00
#
_symmetry.space_group_name_H-M   'P 1'
#
loop_
_entity.id
_entity.type
_entity.pdbx_description
1 polymer ?
#
loop_
_entity_poly.entity_id
_entity_poly.type
_entity_poly.pdbx_seq_one_letter_code
_entity_poly.pdbx_strand_id
1 'polypeptide(L)'
;MFTFTPASIAPEHKRIFLIAAAAAAAIALTVVAVRSSTSTDKPLSKRQLARLSPDERRALVQTLRQRAEAATQADDYERAVELYTRALAAADASAVAALHTSRAWCYASMRPPRHREVVRDCDAALALDPLDAMAVLRRSIALQELKAMGER
;
A
#
# COMPACT_ATOMS: atom_id res chain seq x y z
N MET A 1 -39.59 53.69 -3.04
CA MET A 1 -38.80 53.31 -1.84
C MET A 1 -38.36 51.88 -2.00
N PHE A 2 -37.12 51.66 -2.44
CA PHE A 2 -36.48 50.34 -2.46
C PHE A 2 -35.18 50.48 -1.67
N THR A 3 -35.16 49.90 -0.48
CA THR A 3 -34.01 49.88 0.42
C THR A 3 -33.09 48.74 0.00
N PHE A 4 -31.94 49.07 -0.58
CA PHE A 4 -30.90 48.12 -0.96
C PHE A 4 -30.02 47.85 0.27
N THR A 5 -30.05 46.62 0.78
CA THR A 5 -29.16 46.14 1.85
C THR A 5 -27.82 45.70 1.24
N PRO A 6 -26.67 46.25 1.67
CA PRO A 6 -25.38 45.76 1.19
C PRO A 6 -24.98 44.51 1.98
N ALA A 7 -24.92 43.38 1.28
CA ALA A 7 -24.35 42.14 1.76
C ALA A 7 -22.85 42.30 2.06
N SER A 8 -22.46 41.80 3.22
CA SER A 8 -21.10 41.71 3.74
C SER A 8 -20.20 40.89 2.79
N ILE A 9 -19.20 41.53 2.19
CA ILE A 9 -18.10 40.88 1.47
C ILE A 9 -16.88 40.96 2.39
N ALA A 10 -16.60 39.85 3.10
CA ALA A 10 -15.43 39.71 3.96
C ALA A 10 -14.17 39.39 3.13
N PRO A 11 -12.99 39.91 3.51
CA PRO A 11 -11.78 39.85 2.68
C PRO A 11 -11.02 38.52 2.78
N GLU A 12 -10.49 38.05 1.65
CA GLU A 12 -9.88 36.73 1.41
C GLU A 12 -8.53 36.46 2.11
N HIS A 13 -8.08 37.30 3.04
CA HIS A 13 -6.72 37.22 3.60
C HIS A 13 -6.50 36.12 4.65
N LYS A 14 -7.52 35.34 5.02
CA LYS A 14 -7.39 34.26 6.03
C LYS A 14 -6.94 32.91 5.47
N ARG A 15 -6.87 32.74 4.14
CA ARG A 15 -6.40 31.49 3.52
C ARG A 15 -4.88 31.34 3.51
N ILE A 16 -4.14 32.45 3.53
CA ILE A 16 -2.67 32.43 3.44
C ILE A 16 -2.04 31.94 4.75
N PHE A 17 -2.66 32.22 5.90
CA PHE A 17 -2.13 31.80 7.20
C PHE A 17 -2.28 30.29 7.48
N LEU A 18 -3.18 29.60 6.81
CA LEU A 18 -3.39 28.15 7.02
C LEU A 18 -2.32 27.29 6.33
N ILE A 19 -1.68 27.80 5.28
CA ILE A 19 -0.68 27.05 4.50
C ILE A 19 0.68 27.04 5.23
N ALA A 20 0.99 28.07 6.02
CA ALA A 20 2.27 28.19 6.72
C ALA A 20 2.43 27.18 7.89
N ALA A 21 1.33 26.74 8.53
CA ALA A 21 1.39 25.79 9.64
C ALA A 21 1.66 24.33 9.18
N ALA A 22 1.36 23.99 7.93
CA ALA A 22 1.57 22.63 7.40
C ALA A 22 3.05 22.31 7.08
N ALA A 23 3.87 23.33 6.82
CA ALA A 23 5.27 23.13 6.44
C ALA A 23 6.17 22.69 7.61
N ALA A 24 5.87 23.12 8.85
CA ALA A 24 6.67 22.75 10.02
C ALA A 24 6.47 21.27 10.45
N ALA A 25 5.27 20.71 10.23
CA ALA A 25 5.00 19.30 10.53
C ALA A 25 5.69 18.32 9.55
N ALA A 26 5.97 18.76 8.31
CA ALA A 26 6.65 17.95 7.30
C ALA A 26 8.14 17.70 7.62
N ILE A 27 8.79 18.65 8.31
CA ILE A 27 10.23 18.56 8.63
C ILE A 27 10.48 17.61 9.81
N ALA A 28 9.55 17.53 10.77
CA ALA A 28 9.64 16.55 11.86
C ALA A 28 9.42 15.10 11.37
N LEU A 29 8.58 14.90 10.35
CA LEU A 29 8.31 13.58 9.78
C LEU A 29 9.49 13.04 8.94
N THR A 30 10.24 13.92 8.29
CA THR A 30 11.39 13.53 7.46
C THR A 30 12.59 13.03 8.28
N VAL A 31 12.81 13.56 9.50
CA VAL A 31 13.92 13.10 10.36
C VAL A 31 13.65 11.72 10.97
N VAL A 32 12.39 11.38 11.27
CA VAL A 32 12.02 10.03 11.76
C VAL A 32 12.14 8.98 10.64
N ALA A 33 11.74 9.32 9.41
CA ALA A 33 11.82 8.42 8.26
C ALA A 33 13.28 8.04 7.91
N VAL A 34 14.21 8.99 7.98
CA VAL A 34 15.64 8.77 7.67
C VAL A 34 16.35 7.84 8.67
N ARG A 35 15.86 7.69 9.91
CA ARG A 35 16.46 6.75 10.88
C ARG A 35 16.06 5.29 10.67
N SER A 36 15.03 5.03 9.86
CA SER A 36 14.49 3.67 9.63
C SER A 36 15.13 2.94 8.44
N SER A 37 15.96 3.63 7.65
CA SER A 37 16.40 3.21 6.32
C SER A 37 17.61 2.28 6.26
N THR A 38 18.20 1.84 7.39
CA THR A 38 19.45 1.03 7.31
C THR A 38 19.39 -0.37 7.94
N SER A 39 18.40 -0.70 8.79
CA SER A 39 18.38 -1.99 9.50
C SER A 39 17.33 -2.98 8.97
N THR A 40 16.18 -2.48 8.48
CA THR A 40 15.08 -3.35 8.04
C THR A 40 15.18 -3.78 6.59
N ASP A 41 16.28 -3.49 5.87
CA ASP A 41 16.40 -3.93 4.46
C ASP A 41 16.78 -5.39 4.31
N LYS A 42 17.43 -5.98 5.30
CA LYS A 42 17.76 -7.40 5.27
C LYS A 42 16.54 -8.25 5.62
N PRO A 43 16.18 -9.27 4.83
CA PRO A 43 15.09 -10.17 5.19
C PRO A 43 15.43 -10.89 6.51
N LEU A 44 14.51 -10.81 7.46
CA LEU A 44 14.63 -11.54 8.73
C LEU A 44 14.44 -13.03 8.45
N SER A 45 15.32 -13.86 9.01
CA SER A 45 15.16 -15.31 8.93
C SER A 45 13.92 -15.75 9.71
N LYS A 46 13.32 -16.89 9.33
CA LYS A 46 12.16 -17.48 10.03
C LYS A 46 12.41 -17.62 11.55
N ARG A 47 13.64 -17.93 11.95
CA ARG A 47 14.05 -18.04 13.36
C ARG A 47 14.00 -16.69 14.09
N GLN A 48 14.35 -15.60 13.43
CA GLN A 48 14.28 -14.26 14.00
C GLN A 48 12.83 -13.79 14.11
N LEU A 49 12.01 -14.05 13.08
CA LEU A 49 10.58 -13.73 13.13
C LEU A 49 9.86 -14.46 14.26
N ALA A 50 10.22 -15.71 14.54
CA ALA A 50 9.64 -16.49 15.63
C ALA A 50 9.95 -15.91 17.03
N ARG A 51 11.05 -15.18 17.19
CA ARG A 51 11.45 -14.55 18.46
C ARG A 51 10.77 -13.21 18.71
N LEU A 52 10.20 -12.59 17.68
CA LEU A 52 9.48 -11.33 17.81
C LEU A 52 8.14 -11.56 18.49
N SER A 53 7.78 -10.64 19.39
CA SER A 53 6.44 -10.54 19.95
C SER A 53 5.39 -10.26 18.87
N PRO A 54 4.11 -10.59 19.11
CA PRO A 54 3.04 -10.29 18.15
C PRO A 54 2.95 -8.80 17.78
N ASP A 55 3.19 -7.89 18.73
CA ASP A 55 3.19 -6.45 18.50
C ASP A 55 4.34 -6.00 17.59
N GLU A 56 5.55 -6.52 17.82
CA GLU A 56 6.71 -6.22 16.96
C GLU A 56 6.50 -6.75 15.54
N ARG A 57 5.88 -7.92 15.39
CA ARG A 57 5.53 -8.45 14.06
C ARG A 57 4.52 -7.56 13.35
N ARG A 58 3.46 -7.14 14.04
CA ARG A 58 2.48 -6.19 13.48
C ARG A 58 3.14 -4.89 13.06
N ALA A 59 3.99 -4.31 13.90
CA ALA A 59 4.74 -3.08 13.58
C ALA A 59 5.66 -3.27 12.38
N LEU A 60 6.35 -4.41 12.28
CA LEU A 60 7.20 -4.76 11.15
C LEU A 60 6.39 -4.89 9.86
N VAL A 61 5.25 -5.59 9.90
CA VAL A 61 4.35 -5.75 8.74
C VAL A 61 3.86 -4.40 8.25
N GLN A 62 3.42 -3.52 9.16
CA GLN A 62 2.97 -2.17 8.80
C GLN A 62 4.10 -1.35 8.16
N THR A 63 5.30 -1.41 8.73
CA THR A 63 6.47 -0.71 8.17
C THR A 63 6.80 -1.23 6.76
N LEU A 64 6.82 -2.56 6.56
CA LEU A 64 7.08 -3.16 5.25
C LEU A 64 5.97 -2.80 4.25
N ARG A 65 4.71 -2.76 4.69
CA ARG A 65 3.57 -2.36 3.85
C ARG A 65 3.70 -0.92 3.37
N GLN A 66 3.98 0.02 4.28
CA GLN A 66 4.18 1.44 3.92
C GLN A 66 5.34 1.63 2.95
N ARG A 67 6.43 0.88 3.13
CA ARG A 67 7.57 0.90 2.20
C ARG A 67 7.21 0.32 0.84
N ALA A 68 6.41 -0.75 0.80
CA ALA A 68 5.93 -1.35 -0.44
C ALA A 68 4.96 -0.41 -1.19
N GLU A 69 4.09 0.32 -0.47
CA GLU A 69 3.24 1.37 -1.00
C GLU A 69 4.07 2.54 -1.56
N ALA A 70 5.14 2.94 -0.89
CA ALA A 70 6.06 3.96 -1.40
C ALA A 70 6.82 3.50 -2.66
N ALA A 71 7.29 2.26 -2.70
CA ALA A 71 7.93 1.67 -3.89
C ALA A 71 6.94 1.57 -5.07
N THR A 72 5.69 1.20 -4.77
CA THR A 72 4.57 1.19 -5.72
C THR A 72 4.32 2.58 -6.32
N GLN A 73 4.32 3.63 -5.50
CA GLN A 73 4.15 5.01 -5.98
C GLN A 73 5.35 5.49 -6.82
N ALA A 74 6.52 4.89 -6.64
CA ALA A 74 7.72 5.14 -7.43
C ALA A 74 7.80 4.25 -8.69
N ASP A 75 6.75 3.50 -9.02
CA ASP A 75 6.71 2.52 -10.12
C ASP A 75 7.77 1.39 -10.01
N ASP A 76 8.38 1.19 -8.84
CA ASP A 76 9.31 0.10 -8.55
C ASP A 76 8.51 -1.12 -8.04
N TYR A 77 7.84 -1.79 -8.98
CA TYR A 77 6.95 -2.91 -8.69
C TYR A 77 7.71 -4.15 -8.21
N GLU A 78 8.92 -4.39 -8.72
CA GLU A 78 9.79 -5.48 -8.28
C GLU A 78 10.13 -5.34 -6.81
N ARG A 79 10.57 -4.15 -6.39
CA ARG A 79 10.86 -3.90 -4.97
C ARG A 79 9.60 -3.95 -4.11
N ALA A 80 8.48 -3.43 -4.60
CA ALA A 80 7.20 -3.51 -3.89
C ALA A 80 6.80 -4.97 -3.63
N VAL A 81 6.94 -5.84 -4.63
CA VAL A 81 6.66 -7.29 -4.50
C VAL A 81 7.57 -7.95 -3.47
N GLU A 82 8.86 -7.63 -3.45
CA GLU A 82 9.78 -8.15 -2.43
C GLU A 82 9.36 -7.72 -1.02
N LEU A 83 9.01 -6.44 -0.84
CA LEU A 83 8.59 -5.89 0.45
C LEU A 83 7.26 -6.51 0.92
N TYR A 84 6.28 -6.68 0.03
CA TYR A 84 5.03 -7.38 0.34
C TYR A 84 5.27 -8.85 0.68
N THR A 85 6.17 -9.54 -0.03
CA THR A 85 6.53 -10.93 0.25
C THR A 85 7.14 -11.08 1.65
N ARG A 86 7.95 -10.11 2.06
CA ARG A 86 8.52 -10.07 3.41
C ARG A 86 7.47 -9.74 4.47
N ALA A 87 6.53 -8.84 4.16
CA ALA A 87 5.42 -8.53 5.03
C ALA A 87 4.56 -9.79 5.27
N LEU A 88 4.23 -10.53 4.19
CA LEU A 88 3.50 -11.80 4.26
C LEU A 88 4.19 -12.83 5.15
N ALA A 89 5.53 -12.90 5.13
CA ALA A 89 6.27 -13.83 5.99
C ALA A 89 6.16 -13.54 7.49
N ALA A 90 5.81 -12.30 7.87
CA ALA A 90 5.65 -11.86 9.25
C ALA A 90 4.19 -11.60 9.64
N ALA A 91 3.27 -11.65 8.68
CA ALA A 91 1.87 -11.29 8.84
C ALA A 91 1.07 -12.32 9.64
N ASP A 92 0.04 -11.83 10.33
CA ASP A 92 -1.03 -12.65 10.90
C ASP A 92 -2.15 -12.87 9.88
N ALA A 93 -3.04 -13.82 10.15
CA ALA A 93 -4.11 -14.20 9.23
C ALA A 93 -5.00 -13.01 8.81
N SER A 94 -5.19 -12.01 9.69
CA SER A 94 -5.97 -10.80 9.40
C SER A 94 -5.32 -9.89 8.35
N ALA A 95 -3.99 -9.78 8.32
CA ALA A 95 -3.29 -8.92 7.38
C ALA A 95 -2.96 -9.62 6.05
N VAL A 96 -2.90 -10.95 6.03
CA VAL A 96 -2.47 -11.74 4.87
C VAL A 96 -3.34 -11.50 3.63
N ALA A 97 -4.66 -11.43 3.78
CA ALA A 97 -5.57 -11.19 2.64
C ALA A 97 -5.27 -9.87 1.93
N ALA A 98 -5.22 -8.76 2.68
CA ALA A 98 -4.93 -7.44 2.13
C ALA A 98 -3.52 -7.37 1.49
N LEU A 99 -2.52 -8.02 2.08
CA LEU A 99 -1.17 -8.05 1.53
C LEU A 99 -1.09 -8.82 0.21
N HIS A 100 -1.83 -9.93 0.07
CA HIS A 100 -1.94 -10.64 -1.21
C HIS A 100 -2.61 -9.77 -2.28
N THR A 101 -3.73 -9.12 -1.96
CA THR A 101 -4.42 -8.24 -2.91
C THR A 101 -3.54 -7.07 -3.36
N SER A 102 -2.76 -6.48 -2.45
CA SER A 102 -1.79 -5.43 -2.80
C SER A 102 -0.64 -5.95 -3.67
N ARG A 103 -0.07 -7.12 -3.35
CA ARG A 103 1.00 -7.72 -4.16
C ARG A 103 0.50 -8.12 -5.56
N ALA A 104 -0.73 -8.61 -5.66
CA ALA A 104 -1.41 -8.88 -6.93
C ALA A 104 -1.54 -7.61 -7.79
N TRP A 105 -1.80 -6.44 -7.19
CA TRP A 105 -1.79 -5.19 -7.95
C TRP A 105 -0.41 -4.90 -8.54
N CYS A 106 0.67 -5.08 -7.76
CA CYS A 106 2.03 -4.86 -8.27
C CYS A 106 2.34 -5.78 -9.45
N TYR A 107 1.98 -7.07 -9.37
CA TYR A 107 2.16 -8.01 -10.48
C TYR A 107 1.36 -7.63 -11.74
N ALA A 108 0.17 -7.04 -11.58
CA ALA A 108 -0.63 -6.57 -12.69
C ALA A 108 -0.07 -5.27 -13.32
N SER A 109 0.61 -4.43 -12.53
CA SER A 109 1.20 -3.17 -12.98
C SER A 109 2.59 -3.32 -13.62
N MET A 110 3.24 -4.47 -13.47
CA MET A 110 4.52 -4.79 -14.11
C MET A 110 4.44 -4.80 -15.64
N ARG A 111 5.60 -4.62 -16.29
CA ARG A 111 5.74 -4.69 -17.76
C ARG A 111 6.87 -5.65 -18.14
N PRO A 112 6.58 -6.89 -18.60
CA PRO A 112 5.25 -7.44 -18.86
C PRO A 112 4.48 -7.80 -17.57
N PRO A 113 3.14 -7.76 -17.59
CA PRO A 113 2.31 -8.13 -16.45
C PRO A 113 2.38 -9.63 -16.16
N ARG A 114 2.38 -9.98 -14.88
CA ARG A 114 2.51 -11.36 -14.40
C ARG A 114 1.16 -11.96 -14.03
N HIS A 115 0.32 -12.21 -15.03
CA HIS A 115 -1.09 -12.58 -14.80
C HIS A 115 -1.29 -13.89 -13.99
N ARG A 116 -0.40 -14.87 -14.11
CA ARG A 116 -0.49 -16.12 -13.35
C ARG A 116 -0.30 -15.88 -11.85
N GLU A 117 0.65 -15.04 -11.49
CA GLU A 117 0.92 -14.63 -10.12
C GLU A 117 -0.22 -13.78 -9.55
N VAL A 118 -0.82 -12.91 -10.37
CA VAL A 118 -2.04 -12.15 -9.98
C VAL A 118 -3.16 -13.11 -9.58
N VAL A 119 -3.45 -14.12 -10.40
CA VAL A 119 -4.51 -15.11 -10.10
C VAL A 119 -4.21 -15.85 -8.81
N ARG A 120 -2.96 -16.32 -8.62
CA ARG A 120 -2.56 -17.04 -7.41
C ARG A 120 -2.72 -16.20 -6.14
N ASP A 121 -2.30 -14.94 -6.17
CA ASP A 121 -2.43 -14.06 -5.00
C ASP A 121 -3.90 -13.70 -4.74
N CYS A 122 -4.70 -13.46 -5.77
CA CYS A 122 -6.13 -13.23 -5.59
C CYS A 122 -6.87 -14.47 -5.07
N ASP A 123 -6.51 -15.68 -5.52
CA ASP A 123 -7.08 -16.92 -4.98
C ASP A 123 -6.73 -17.09 -3.49
N ALA A 124 -5.49 -16.79 -3.10
CA ALA A 124 -5.06 -16.82 -1.71
C ALA A 124 -5.79 -15.76 -0.84
N ALA A 125 -6.01 -14.57 -1.39
CA ALA A 125 -6.78 -13.52 -0.72
C ALA A 125 -8.25 -13.93 -0.54
N LEU A 126 -8.90 -14.43 -1.59
CA LEU A 126 -10.31 -14.84 -1.56
C LEU A 126 -10.58 -16.07 -0.70
N ALA A 127 -9.58 -16.93 -0.49
CA ALA A 127 -9.68 -18.04 0.46
C ALA A 127 -9.79 -17.54 1.91
N LEU A 128 -9.28 -16.35 2.21
CA LEU A 128 -9.32 -15.73 3.55
C LEU A 128 -10.47 -14.73 3.68
N ASP A 129 -10.68 -13.91 2.65
CA ASP A 129 -11.79 -12.96 2.55
C ASP A 129 -12.52 -13.14 1.21
N PRO A 130 -13.59 -13.95 1.18
CA PRO A 130 -14.37 -14.17 -0.03
C PRO A 130 -15.11 -12.92 -0.56
N LEU A 131 -15.20 -11.87 0.25
CA LEU A 131 -15.91 -10.63 -0.09
C LEU A 131 -14.98 -9.52 -0.59
N ASP A 132 -13.68 -9.78 -0.73
CA ASP A 132 -12.72 -8.81 -1.30
C ASP A 132 -13.02 -8.56 -2.79
N ALA A 133 -13.82 -7.53 -3.05
CA ALA A 133 -14.22 -7.12 -4.39
C ALA A 133 -13.01 -6.76 -5.28
N MET A 134 -11.92 -6.25 -4.70
CA MET A 134 -10.72 -5.93 -5.45
C MET A 134 -10.00 -7.20 -5.89
N ALA A 135 -9.90 -8.22 -5.03
CA ALA A 135 -9.34 -9.51 -5.40
C ALA A 135 -10.15 -10.17 -6.54
N VAL A 136 -11.49 -10.14 -6.46
CA VAL A 136 -12.36 -10.67 -7.53
C VAL A 136 -12.12 -9.94 -8.86
N LEU A 137 -12.11 -8.60 -8.84
CA LEU A 137 -11.92 -7.78 -10.04
C LEU A 137 -10.56 -8.04 -10.71
N ARG A 138 -9.49 -8.10 -9.91
CA ARG A 138 -8.13 -8.32 -10.43
C ARG A 138 -7.97 -9.71 -11.02
N ARG A 139 -8.51 -10.71 -10.34
CA ARG A 139 -8.52 -12.08 -10.82
C ARG A 139 -9.26 -12.22 -12.15
N SER A 140 -10.43 -11.59 -12.28
CA SER A 140 -11.22 -11.67 -13.51
C SER A 140 -10.50 -11.03 -14.70
N ILE A 141 -9.81 -9.91 -14.48
CA ILE A 141 -8.97 -9.28 -15.51
C ILE A 141 -7.81 -10.21 -15.89
N ALA A 142 -7.06 -10.71 -14.91
CA ALA A 142 -5.92 -11.58 -15.17
C ALA A 142 -6.30 -12.89 -15.90
N LEU A 143 -7.45 -13.48 -15.58
CA LEU A 143 -7.95 -14.67 -16.28
C LEU A 143 -8.36 -14.36 -17.73
N GLN A 144 -8.92 -13.18 -18.00
CA GLN A 144 -9.24 -12.76 -19.37
C GLN A 144 -7.98 -12.61 -20.21
N GLU A 145 -6.94 -11.97 -19.65
CA GLU A 145 -5.65 -11.80 -20.32
C GLU A 145 -4.97 -13.14 -20.60
N LEU A 146 -4.92 -14.05 -19.62
CA LEU A 146 -4.35 -15.39 -19.82
C LEU A 146 -5.10 -16.17 -20.92
N LYS A 147 -6.43 -16.09 -20.93
CA LYS A 147 -7.26 -16.71 -21.97
C LYS A 147 -6.97 -16.10 -23.34
N ALA A 148 -6.80 -14.78 -23.43
CA ALA A 148 -6.45 -14.09 -24.67
C ALA A 148 -5.06 -14.49 -25.19
N MET A 149 -4.11 -14.79 -24.29
CA MET A 149 -2.78 -15.30 -24.60
C MET A 149 -2.75 -16.79 -24.98
N GLY A 150 -3.89 -17.48 -24.91
CA GLY A 150 -3.99 -18.92 -25.21
C GLY A 150 -3.41 -19.82 -24.11
N GLU A 151 -3.08 -19.24 -22.95
CA GLU A 151 -2.57 -19.96 -21.80
C GLU A 151 -3.75 -20.40 -20.92
N ARG A 152 -4.02 -21.70 -20.87
CA ARG A 152 -5.00 -22.32 -19.96
C ARG A 152 -4.32 -22.96 -18.77
#